data_AF-A0A7W1KRH4-F1
#
_entry.id   AF-A0A7W1KRH4-F1
#
_cell.length_a   1.000
_cell.length_b   1.000
_cell.length_c   1.000
_cell.angle_alpha   90.00
_cell.angle_beta   90.00
_cell.angle_gamma   90.00
#
_symmetry.space_group_name_H-M   'P 1'
#
loop_
_entity.id
_entity.type
_entity.pdbx_description
1 polymer ?
#
loop_
_entity_poly.entity_id
_entity_poly.type
_entity_poly.pdbx_seq_one_letter_code
_entity_poly.pdbx_strand_id
1 'polypeptide(L)'
;MNISIIGAAGGVGREIAIQLVRDHTLENNETLQLIGGDPHSPHPHLLQGLRADLLDAYAEIAPEIQVTDDLTAIKADLVIMTAGQTFATAPEEIEHASRDELAASNFPIFERFARAVAAVTRAEPPLCIIVSNPVELAVHVFAEHLPREYVIGMGSHSDSLRFRAEIARDLGVRRQRVQGYVVGEHGAGMVPLWSSVQVAGMPELQRDHLLEQRLKAIPAEEFPARLAEATKRFVTVLREDGQEGLARAYEYIDTLAPELRVALKPLATHYTEAKTIVGTAHATLDLIRWILHGHAVEVSVQYQHRGERGFEVPFGARVIMAGKVEQLLPTEKYTSAELALMALSQGTIRAKLDQWCGRGNA
;
A
#
# COMPACT_ATOMS: atom_id res chain seq x y z
N MET A 1 -19.04 -13.58 -2.25
CA MET A 1 -18.23 -12.46 -2.71
C MET A 1 -17.16 -12.99 -3.67
N ASN A 2 -17.20 -12.58 -4.93
CA ASN A 2 -16.18 -12.99 -5.91
C ASN A 2 -14.99 -12.04 -5.87
N ILE A 3 -13.77 -12.58 -5.89
CA ILE A 3 -12.53 -11.82 -5.86
C ILE A 3 -11.77 -12.03 -7.17
N SER A 4 -11.37 -10.94 -7.83
CA SER A 4 -10.45 -11.00 -8.98
C SER A 4 -9.10 -10.38 -8.61
N ILE A 5 -8.01 -11.13 -8.80
CA ILE A 5 -6.64 -10.64 -8.61
C ILE A 5 -6.02 -10.35 -9.98
N ILE A 6 -5.88 -9.07 -10.29
CA ILE A 6 -5.22 -8.60 -11.51
C ILE A 6 -3.71 -8.53 -11.26
N GLY A 7 -2.93 -9.25 -12.06
CA GLY A 7 -1.49 -9.41 -11.80
C GLY A 7 -1.18 -10.57 -10.87
N ALA A 8 -2.07 -11.58 -10.82
CA ALA A 8 -1.93 -12.77 -9.98
C ALA A 8 -0.63 -13.55 -10.25
N ALA A 9 -0.02 -13.39 -11.42
CA ALA A 9 1.24 -14.05 -11.76
C ALA A 9 2.46 -13.42 -11.05
N GLY A 10 2.34 -12.22 -10.49
CA GLY A 10 3.39 -11.54 -9.73
C GLY A 10 3.50 -12.05 -8.30
N GLY A 11 4.63 -11.78 -7.62
CA GLY A 11 4.90 -12.28 -6.27
C GLY A 11 3.81 -11.94 -5.25
N VAL A 12 3.37 -10.68 -5.21
CA VAL A 12 2.30 -10.23 -4.29
C VAL A 12 0.95 -10.86 -4.64
N GLY A 13 0.57 -10.86 -5.93
CA GLY A 13 -0.70 -11.45 -6.37
C GLY A 13 -0.81 -12.94 -6.05
N ARG A 14 0.27 -13.71 -6.28
CA ARG A 14 0.34 -15.13 -5.89
C ARG A 14 0.20 -15.32 -4.39
N GLU A 15 0.93 -14.54 -3.59
CA GLU A 15 0.91 -14.64 -2.14
C GLU A 15 -0.49 -14.34 -1.57
N ILE A 16 -1.19 -13.33 -2.13
CA ILE A 16 -2.58 -13.04 -1.77
C ILE A 16 -3.48 -14.24 -2.11
N ALA A 17 -3.37 -14.80 -3.32
CA ALA A 17 -4.16 -15.95 -3.73
C ALA A 17 -3.95 -17.16 -2.79
N ILE A 18 -2.70 -17.49 -2.47
CA ILE A 18 -2.35 -18.58 -1.57
C ILE A 18 -2.96 -18.37 -0.19
N GLN A 19 -2.84 -17.16 0.38
CA GLN A 19 -3.39 -16.88 1.70
C GLN A 19 -4.92 -16.87 1.72
N LEU A 20 -5.60 -16.35 0.68
CA LEU A 20 -7.06 -16.41 0.58
C LEU A 20 -7.59 -17.85 0.62
N VAL A 21 -6.93 -18.76 -0.13
CA VAL A 21 -7.30 -20.18 -0.18
C VAL A 21 -6.97 -20.87 1.15
N ARG A 22 -5.74 -20.70 1.65
CA ARG A 22 -5.28 -21.32 2.91
C ARG A 22 -6.14 -20.94 4.10
N ASP A 23 -6.53 -19.66 4.18
CA ASP A 23 -7.30 -19.13 5.29
C ASP A 23 -8.81 -19.40 5.14
N HIS A 24 -9.22 -20.12 4.08
CA HIS A 24 -10.62 -20.38 3.73
C HIS A 24 -11.47 -19.10 3.77
N THR A 25 -10.93 -18.05 3.14
CA THR A 25 -11.55 -16.71 3.16
C THR A 25 -12.77 -16.64 2.25
N LEU A 26 -12.85 -17.53 1.26
CA LEU A 26 -13.96 -17.65 0.34
C LEU A 26 -14.67 -19.00 0.51
N GLU A 27 -15.98 -19.00 0.42
CA GLU A 27 -16.82 -20.20 0.44
C GLU A 27 -16.76 -20.95 -0.91
N ASN A 28 -17.15 -22.23 -0.91
CA ASN A 28 -17.03 -23.11 -2.08
C ASN A 28 -17.87 -22.67 -3.30
N ASN A 29 -18.89 -21.81 -3.10
CA ASN A 29 -19.73 -21.24 -4.17
C ASN A 29 -19.24 -19.87 -4.64
N GLU A 30 -18.16 -19.35 -4.07
CA GLU A 30 -17.54 -18.08 -4.44
C GLU A 30 -16.37 -18.32 -5.40
N THR A 31 -16.06 -17.32 -6.23
CA THR A 31 -15.02 -17.43 -7.23
C THR A 31 -13.78 -16.61 -6.85
N LEU A 32 -12.60 -17.24 -6.91
CA LEU A 32 -11.30 -16.58 -6.97
C LEU A 32 -10.78 -16.58 -8.40
N GLN A 33 -10.78 -15.42 -9.05
CA GLN A 33 -10.30 -15.27 -10.43
C GLN A 33 -8.87 -14.73 -10.45
N LEU A 34 -7.96 -15.51 -11.01
CA LEU A 34 -6.55 -15.17 -11.19
C LEU A 34 -6.34 -14.62 -12.60
N ILE A 35 -5.97 -13.34 -12.69
CA ILE A 35 -5.84 -12.63 -13.95
C ILE A 35 -4.38 -12.24 -14.17
N GLY A 36 -3.89 -12.48 -15.40
CA GLY A 36 -2.55 -12.07 -15.82
C GLY A 36 -2.38 -10.55 -15.82
N GLY A 37 -1.17 -10.07 -15.50
CA GLY A 37 -0.82 -8.66 -15.58
C GLY A 37 -0.34 -8.24 -16.98
N ASP A 38 0.18 -9.18 -17.75
CA ASP A 38 0.80 -8.97 -19.06
C ASP A 38 0.43 -10.12 -20.01
N PRO A 39 -0.26 -9.84 -21.14
CA PRO A 39 -0.53 -10.83 -22.18
C PRO A 39 0.74 -11.45 -22.77
N HIS A 40 1.88 -10.77 -22.63
CA HIS A 40 3.20 -11.19 -23.14
C HIS A 40 4.10 -11.73 -22.03
N SER A 41 3.54 -12.13 -20.89
CA SER A 41 4.31 -12.71 -19.79
C SER A 41 5.21 -13.85 -20.27
N PRO A 42 6.49 -13.92 -19.84
CA PRO A 42 7.38 -15.04 -20.17
C PRO A 42 6.93 -16.36 -19.52
N HIS A 43 5.91 -16.33 -18.66
CA HIS A 43 5.38 -17.49 -17.96
C HIS A 43 3.87 -17.68 -18.22
N PRO A 44 3.44 -17.95 -19.47
CA PRO A 44 2.03 -17.96 -19.86
C PRO A 44 1.19 -19.04 -19.15
N HIS A 45 1.83 -20.09 -18.62
CA HIS A 45 1.16 -21.20 -17.93
C HIS A 45 1.27 -21.14 -16.40
N LEU A 46 1.94 -20.13 -15.85
CA LEU A 46 2.20 -20.05 -14.40
C LEU A 46 0.90 -20.04 -13.58
N LEU A 47 -0.13 -19.32 -14.04
CA LEU A 47 -1.42 -19.27 -13.33
C LEU A 47 -2.18 -20.60 -13.39
N GLN A 48 -2.06 -21.34 -14.51
CA GLN A 48 -2.66 -22.67 -14.60
C GLN A 48 -1.98 -23.67 -13.66
N GLY A 49 -0.63 -23.60 -13.58
CA GLY A 49 0.14 -24.38 -12.62
C GLY A 49 -0.22 -24.02 -11.18
N LEU A 50 -0.28 -22.73 -10.84
CA LEU A 50 -0.68 -22.26 -9.51
C LEU A 50 -2.09 -22.74 -9.14
N ARG A 51 -3.04 -22.68 -10.08
CA ARG A 51 -4.40 -23.19 -9.85
C ARG A 51 -4.39 -24.68 -9.52
N ALA A 52 -3.67 -25.50 -10.31
CA ALA A 52 -3.59 -26.94 -10.06
C ALA A 52 -2.97 -27.24 -8.69
N ASP A 53 -1.85 -26.58 -8.37
CA ASP A 53 -1.15 -26.73 -7.10
C ASP A 53 -2.01 -26.34 -5.88
N LEU A 54 -2.75 -25.22 -5.97
CA LEU A 54 -3.69 -24.81 -4.92
C LEU A 54 -4.83 -25.82 -4.73
N LEU A 55 -5.35 -26.39 -5.82
CA LEU A 55 -6.42 -27.39 -5.74
C LEU A 55 -5.89 -28.71 -5.17
N ASP A 56 -4.67 -29.13 -5.51
CA ASP A 56 -4.06 -30.33 -4.92
C ASP A 56 -3.79 -30.15 -3.42
N ALA A 57 -3.36 -28.95 -3.01
CA ALA A 57 -3.02 -28.67 -1.61
C ALA A 57 -4.23 -28.41 -0.70
N TYR A 58 -5.33 -27.87 -1.25
CA TYR A 58 -6.45 -27.35 -0.46
C TYR A 58 -7.82 -27.79 -0.99
N ALA A 59 -7.92 -28.94 -1.65
CA ALA A 59 -9.14 -29.44 -2.30
C ALA A 59 -10.41 -29.37 -1.43
N GLU A 60 -10.27 -29.55 -0.11
CA GLU A 60 -11.38 -29.57 0.84
C GLU A 60 -11.95 -28.18 1.14
N ILE A 61 -11.14 -27.13 0.95
CA ILE A 61 -11.47 -25.75 1.36
C ILE A 61 -11.34 -24.72 0.22
N ALA A 62 -10.84 -25.13 -0.95
CA ALA A 62 -10.61 -24.22 -2.05
C ALA A 62 -11.93 -23.74 -2.67
N PRO A 63 -12.07 -22.42 -2.94
CA PRO A 63 -13.20 -21.89 -3.69
C PRO A 63 -13.10 -22.29 -5.17
N GLU A 64 -14.05 -21.85 -6.00
CA GLU A 64 -13.89 -21.98 -7.44
C GLU A 64 -12.73 -21.09 -7.92
N ILE A 65 -11.61 -21.71 -8.32
CA ILE A 65 -10.45 -20.98 -8.86
C ILE A 65 -10.54 -20.93 -10.38
N GLN A 66 -10.64 -19.72 -10.94
CA GLN A 66 -10.64 -19.45 -12.38
C GLN A 66 -9.34 -18.76 -12.79
N VAL A 67 -8.85 -19.06 -13.99
CA VAL A 67 -7.69 -18.38 -14.59
C VAL A 67 -8.15 -17.79 -15.92
N THR A 68 -7.89 -16.51 -16.16
CA THR A 68 -8.25 -15.86 -17.41
C THR A 68 -7.31 -14.70 -17.75
N ASP A 69 -7.14 -14.45 -19.05
CA ASP A 69 -6.53 -13.26 -19.63
C ASP A 69 -7.57 -12.32 -20.27
N ASP A 70 -8.83 -12.79 -20.39
CA ASP A 70 -9.95 -12.02 -20.91
C ASP A 70 -10.51 -11.10 -19.83
N LEU A 71 -10.22 -9.80 -19.97
CA LEU A 71 -10.68 -8.79 -19.01
C LEU A 71 -12.19 -8.57 -19.05
N THR A 72 -12.88 -9.00 -20.11
CA THR A 72 -14.34 -8.95 -20.18
C THR A 72 -15.00 -10.03 -19.32
N ALA A 73 -14.24 -11.06 -18.93
CA ALA A 73 -14.68 -12.11 -18.03
C ALA A 73 -14.54 -11.74 -16.54
N ILE A 74 -14.10 -10.52 -16.20
CA ILE A 74 -14.02 -10.05 -14.82
C ILE A 74 -15.40 -10.08 -14.18
N LYS A 75 -15.55 -10.86 -13.10
CA LYS A 75 -16.79 -11.01 -12.34
C LYS A 75 -16.52 -10.90 -10.84
N ALA A 76 -16.11 -9.73 -10.40
CA ALA A 76 -15.72 -9.51 -9.02
C ALA A 76 -16.69 -8.58 -8.27
N ASP A 77 -16.86 -8.83 -6.97
CA ASP A 77 -17.28 -7.82 -6.00
C ASP A 77 -16.07 -7.03 -5.48
N LEU A 78 -14.89 -7.66 -5.50
CA LEU A 78 -13.63 -7.10 -5.05
C LEU A 78 -12.52 -7.35 -6.09
N VAL A 79 -11.92 -6.29 -6.61
CA VAL A 79 -10.76 -6.34 -7.49
C VAL A 79 -9.50 -5.98 -6.71
N ILE A 80 -8.48 -6.82 -6.79
CA ILE A 80 -7.16 -6.58 -6.21
C ILE A 80 -6.19 -6.32 -7.35
N MET A 81 -5.72 -5.08 -7.46
CA MET A 81 -4.86 -4.64 -8.55
C MET A 81 -3.39 -4.70 -8.13
N THR A 82 -2.72 -5.78 -8.50
CA THR A 82 -1.28 -6.02 -8.26
C THR A 82 -0.44 -6.02 -9.55
N ALA A 83 -1.06 -5.78 -10.72
CA ALA A 83 -0.35 -5.72 -11.99
C ALA A 83 0.38 -4.38 -12.16
N GLY A 84 1.61 -4.46 -12.66
CA GLY A 84 2.46 -3.32 -12.94
C GLY A 84 3.88 -3.82 -13.17
N GLN A 85 4.65 -3.08 -13.95
CA GLN A 85 6.08 -3.24 -13.99
C GLN A 85 6.67 -2.90 -12.62
N THR A 86 7.75 -3.59 -12.29
CA THR A 86 8.59 -3.31 -11.14
C THR A 86 10.01 -3.25 -11.69
N PHE A 87 10.68 -2.12 -11.55
CA PHE A 87 12.09 -2.09 -11.90
C PHE A 87 12.89 -2.87 -10.86
N ALA A 88 13.79 -3.71 -11.34
CA ALA A 88 14.82 -4.27 -10.50
C ALA A 88 15.71 -3.10 -10.05
N THR A 89 16.02 -3.06 -8.76
CA THR A 89 17.01 -2.14 -8.23
C THR A 89 18.13 -3.01 -7.69
N ALA A 90 19.02 -3.47 -8.57
CA ALA A 90 20.32 -3.89 -8.08
C ALA A 90 20.94 -2.71 -7.30
N PRO A 91 21.68 -2.94 -6.20
CA PRO A 91 22.37 -1.85 -5.49
C PRO A 91 23.29 -1.00 -6.40
N GLU A 92 23.69 -1.56 -7.54
CA GLU A 92 24.49 -0.93 -8.59
C GLU A 92 23.67 0.01 -9.50
N GLU A 93 22.34 -0.15 -9.56
CA GLU A 93 21.40 0.59 -10.42
C GLU A 93 20.61 1.67 -9.66
N ILE A 94 21.02 1.96 -8.42
CA ILE A 94 20.39 2.92 -7.49
C ILE A 94 20.14 4.30 -8.11
N GLU A 95 20.88 4.68 -9.15
CA GLU A 95 20.88 6.05 -9.65
C GLU A 95 19.79 6.40 -10.66
N HIS A 96 19.15 5.47 -11.38
CA HIS A 96 18.41 5.88 -12.60
C HIS A 96 17.06 5.24 -12.96
N ALA A 97 16.49 4.30 -12.20
CA ALA A 97 15.09 3.96 -12.42
C ALA A 97 14.20 5.04 -11.77
N SER A 98 14.04 6.19 -12.44
CA SER A 98 13.25 7.30 -11.90
C SER A 98 11.84 6.80 -11.59
N ARG A 99 11.28 7.19 -10.44
CA ARG A 99 9.85 6.99 -10.14
C ARG A 99 8.96 7.43 -11.30
N ASP A 100 9.42 8.40 -12.10
CA ASP A 100 8.74 8.90 -13.28
C ASP A 100 8.74 7.91 -14.45
N GLU A 101 9.83 7.18 -14.67
CA GLU A 101 9.87 6.11 -15.68
C GLU A 101 8.93 4.97 -15.29
N LEU A 102 8.87 4.67 -13.99
CA LEU A 102 7.99 3.62 -13.47
C LEU A 102 6.53 4.04 -13.65
N ALA A 103 6.23 5.30 -13.31
CA ALA A 103 4.92 5.91 -13.53
C ALA A 103 4.53 5.88 -15.01
N ALA A 104 5.41 6.32 -15.91
CA ALA A 104 5.16 6.34 -17.35
C ALA A 104 4.90 4.93 -17.91
N SER A 105 5.66 3.93 -17.45
CA SER A 105 5.47 2.53 -17.86
C SER A 105 4.18 1.91 -17.31
N ASN A 106 3.82 2.24 -16.07
CA ASN A 106 2.64 1.69 -15.41
C ASN A 106 1.33 2.41 -15.75
N PHE A 107 1.36 3.68 -16.15
CA PHE A 107 0.18 4.44 -16.58
C PHE A 107 -0.70 3.69 -17.60
N PRO A 108 -0.19 3.21 -18.75
CA PRO A 108 -1.01 2.48 -19.73
C PRO A 108 -1.55 1.15 -19.19
N ILE A 109 -0.85 0.51 -18.26
CA ILE A 109 -1.30 -0.72 -17.59
C ILE A 109 -2.51 -0.40 -16.69
N PHE A 110 -2.39 0.64 -15.86
CA PHE A 110 -3.47 1.08 -14.97
C PHE A 110 -4.70 1.49 -15.77
N GLU A 111 -4.50 2.29 -16.81
CA GLU A 111 -5.59 2.77 -17.66
C GLU A 111 -6.31 1.62 -18.38
N ARG A 112 -5.57 0.60 -18.86
CA ARG A 112 -6.16 -0.61 -19.47
C ARG A 112 -7.07 -1.34 -18.50
N PHE A 113 -6.59 -1.60 -17.28
CA PHE A 113 -7.36 -2.36 -16.30
C PHE A 113 -8.51 -1.54 -15.70
N ALA A 114 -8.32 -0.25 -15.45
CA ALA A 114 -9.38 0.64 -14.97
C ALA A 114 -10.57 0.65 -15.94
N ARG A 115 -10.32 0.81 -17.24
CA ARG A 115 -11.36 0.73 -18.29
C ARG A 115 -12.04 -0.63 -18.32
N ALA A 116 -11.27 -1.71 -18.24
CA ALA A 116 -11.84 -3.05 -18.28
C ALA A 116 -12.74 -3.32 -17.08
N VAL A 117 -12.33 -2.94 -15.87
CA VAL A 117 -13.13 -3.08 -14.65
C VAL A 117 -14.40 -2.22 -14.72
N ALA A 118 -14.29 -0.98 -15.21
CA ALA A 118 -15.44 -0.09 -15.38
C ALA A 118 -16.44 -0.57 -16.44
N ALA A 119 -15.99 -1.32 -17.45
CA ALA A 119 -16.86 -1.88 -18.49
C ALA A 119 -17.69 -3.09 -18.01
N VAL A 120 -17.34 -3.70 -16.87
CA VAL A 120 -18.10 -4.82 -16.32
C VAL A 120 -19.47 -4.34 -15.84
N THR A 121 -20.54 -4.86 -16.44
CA THR A 121 -21.91 -4.51 -16.04
C THR A 121 -22.29 -5.23 -14.74
N ARG A 122 -22.54 -4.46 -13.68
CA ARG A 122 -23.01 -4.94 -12.37
C ARG A 122 -24.03 -3.99 -11.76
N ALA A 123 -24.77 -4.47 -10.74
CA ALA A 123 -25.67 -3.62 -9.95
C ALA A 123 -24.89 -2.59 -9.13
N GLU A 124 -23.76 -2.99 -8.55
CA GLU A 124 -22.80 -2.10 -7.87
C GLU A 124 -21.40 -2.27 -8.47
N PRO A 125 -20.61 -1.18 -8.58
CA PRO A 125 -19.20 -1.26 -8.96
C PRO A 125 -18.42 -2.16 -7.99
N PRO A 126 -17.39 -2.90 -8.46
CA PRO A 126 -16.52 -3.62 -7.55
C PRO A 126 -15.69 -2.64 -6.72
N LEU A 127 -15.41 -2.99 -5.47
CA LEU A 127 -14.38 -2.32 -4.70
C LEU A 127 -13.01 -2.68 -5.27
N CYS A 128 -12.17 -1.69 -5.56
CA CYS A 128 -10.82 -1.85 -6.08
C CYS A 128 -9.80 -1.56 -4.98
N ILE A 129 -9.00 -2.56 -4.59
CA ILE A 129 -7.81 -2.38 -3.76
C ILE A 129 -6.58 -2.32 -4.65
N ILE A 130 -6.00 -1.13 -4.74
CA ILE A 130 -4.80 -0.83 -5.50
C ILE A 130 -3.56 -1.13 -4.65
N VAL A 131 -2.74 -2.06 -5.15
CA VAL A 131 -1.49 -2.51 -4.52
C VAL A 131 -0.28 -2.04 -5.31
N SER A 132 -0.41 -1.97 -6.64
CA SER A 132 0.69 -1.58 -7.54
C SER A 132 1.17 -0.15 -7.33
N ASN A 133 2.47 0.06 -7.57
CA ASN A 133 3.11 1.37 -7.46
C ASN A 133 3.32 2.04 -8.83
N PRO A 134 3.32 3.39 -8.90
CA PRO A 134 2.98 4.33 -7.83
C PRO A 134 1.49 4.25 -7.47
N VAL A 135 1.16 4.02 -6.20
CA VAL A 135 -0.21 3.75 -5.77
C VAL A 135 -1.10 4.97 -5.96
N GLU A 136 -0.56 6.17 -5.78
CA GLU A 136 -1.28 7.42 -6.04
C GLU A 136 -1.69 7.53 -7.51
N LEU A 137 -0.80 7.19 -8.45
CA LEU A 137 -1.11 7.21 -9.88
C LEU A 137 -2.23 6.22 -10.22
N ALA A 138 -2.12 4.99 -9.73
CA ALA A 138 -3.13 3.97 -9.98
C ALA A 138 -4.49 4.32 -9.38
N VAL A 139 -4.52 4.87 -8.14
CA VAL A 139 -5.77 5.36 -7.53
C VAL A 139 -6.36 6.52 -8.34
N HIS A 140 -5.52 7.46 -8.79
CA HIS A 140 -5.97 8.57 -9.65
C HIS A 140 -6.67 8.05 -10.90
N VAL A 141 -5.97 7.19 -11.66
CA VAL A 141 -6.46 6.60 -12.91
C VAL A 141 -7.74 5.81 -12.69
N PHE A 142 -7.79 4.91 -11.70
CA PHE A 142 -9.00 4.13 -11.42
C PHE A 142 -10.20 5.01 -11.02
N ALA A 143 -9.96 6.10 -10.27
CA ALA A 143 -11.01 7.03 -9.85
C ALA A 143 -11.51 7.95 -10.99
N GLU A 144 -10.87 7.96 -12.16
CA GLU A 144 -11.41 8.57 -13.39
C GLU A 144 -12.46 7.69 -14.07
N HIS A 145 -12.40 6.36 -13.87
CA HIS A 145 -13.31 5.38 -14.50
C HIS A 145 -14.36 4.81 -13.55
N LEU A 146 -14.09 4.80 -12.24
CA LEU A 146 -14.97 4.25 -11.21
C LEU A 146 -15.32 5.31 -10.14
N PRO A 147 -16.46 5.17 -9.44
CA PRO A 147 -16.76 6.06 -8.32
C PRO A 147 -15.67 5.93 -7.25
N ARG A 148 -15.15 7.08 -6.80
CA ARG A 148 -13.96 7.15 -5.94
C ARG A 148 -14.12 6.39 -4.62
N GLU A 149 -15.33 6.32 -4.08
CA GLU A 149 -15.64 5.56 -2.87
C GLU A 149 -15.37 4.05 -3.01
N TYR A 150 -15.34 3.51 -4.24
CA TYR A 150 -15.00 2.13 -4.56
C TYR A 150 -13.52 1.97 -4.99
N VAL A 151 -12.67 2.99 -4.87
CA VAL A 151 -11.24 2.89 -5.25
C VAL A 151 -10.37 3.30 -4.07
N ILE A 152 -9.62 2.34 -3.54
CA ILE A 152 -8.69 2.58 -2.43
C ILE A 152 -7.30 2.03 -2.75
N GLY A 153 -6.26 2.72 -2.31
CA GLY A 153 -4.88 2.21 -2.32
C GLY A 153 -4.43 1.79 -0.94
N MET A 154 -3.68 0.69 -0.87
CA MET A 154 -3.26 0.09 0.42
C MET A 154 -1.99 0.69 1.03
N GLY A 155 -1.29 1.60 0.35
CA GLY A 155 0.02 2.12 0.77
C GLY A 155 0.04 2.68 2.19
N SER A 156 -0.86 3.61 2.51
CA SER A 156 -0.94 4.21 3.85
C SER A 156 -1.43 3.23 4.92
N HIS A 157 -2.17 2.19 4.54
CA HIS A 157 -2.54 1.11 5.46
C HIS A 157 -1.31 0.31 5.87
N SER A 158 -0.51 -0.11 4.90
CA SER A 158 0.75 -0.82 5.13
C SER A 158 1.74 0.03 5.95
N ASP A 159 1.86 1.32 5.64
CA ASP A 159 2.72 2.23 6.40
C ASP A 159 2.21 2.41 7.84
N SER A 160 0.89 2.47 8.05
CA SER A 160 0.29 2.51 9.39
C SER A 160 0.55 1.22 10.17
N LEU A 161 0.43 0.04 9.53
CA LEU A 161 0.75 -1.24 10.15
C LEU A 161 2.23 -1.35 10.55
N ARG A 162 3.13 -0.84 9.70
CA ARG A 162 4.57 -0.75 10.00
C ARG A 162 4.84 0.22 11.14
N PHE A 163 4.21 1.39 11.14
CA PHE A 163 4.39 2.40 12.18
C PHE A 163 3.97 1.87 13.56
N ARG A 164 2.82 1.21 13.64
CA ARG A 164 2.36 0.52 14.85
C ARG A 164 3.35 -0.55 15.30
N ALA A 165 3.94 -1.30 14.37
CA ALA A 165 4.93 -2.33 14.70
C ALA A 165 6.23 -1.73 15.25
N GLU A 166 6.73 -0.65 14.66
CA GLU A 166 7.96 0.02 15.11
C GLU A 166 7.78 0.71 16.47
N ILE A 167 6.63 1.32 16.74
CA ILE A 167 6.32 1.84 18.08
C ILE A 167 6.20 0.70 19.10
N ALA A 168 5.50 -0.38 18.74
CA ALA A 168 5.33 -1.52 19.62
C ALA A 168 6.67 -2.17 20.00
N ARG A 169 7.61 -2.24 19.04
CA ARG A 169 8.99 -2.69 19.26
C ARG A 169 9.68 -1.84 20.33
N ASP A 170 9.66 -0.52 20.19
CA ASP A 170 10.35 0.37 21.12
C ASP A 170 9.74 0.34 22.54
N LEU A 171 8.43 0.11 22.63
CA LEU A 171 7.72 -0.01 23.90
C LEU A 171 7.76 -1.42 24.51
N GLY A 172 8.30 -2.42 23.80
CA GLY A 172 8.30 -3.81 24.25
C GLY A 172 6.90 -4.44 24.37
N VAL A 173 5.96 -4.00 23.53
CA VAL A 173 4.56 -4.51 23.52
C VAL A 173 4.22 -5.17 22.18
N ARG A 174 3.06 -5.83 22.12
CA ARG A 174 2.55 -6.39 20.85
C ARG A 174 1.93 -5.29 19.99
N ARG A 175 2.10 -5.36 18.66
CA ARG A 175 1.53 -4.42 17.67
C ARG A 175 0.02 -4.18 17.87
N GLN A 176 -0.74 -5.21 18.22
CA GLN A 176 -2.18 -5.13 18.44
C GLN A 176 -2.56 -4.17 19.57
N ARG A 177 -1.64 -3.88 20.50
CA ARG A 177 -1.85 -2.91 21.57
C ARG A 177 -1.60 -1.47 21.13
N VAL A 178 -1.03 -1.24 19.95
CA VAL A 178 -0.72 0.09 19.44
C VAL A 178 -1.71 0.45 18.33
N GLN A 179 -2.35 1.61 18.45
CA GLN A 179 -3.00 2.31 17.35
C GLN A 179 -2.13 3.49 16.94
N GLY A 180 -2.22 3.88 15.68
CA GLY A 180 -1.43 4.95 15.08
C GLY A 180 -1.52 4.86 13.56
N TYR A 181 -1.47 6.01 12.91
CA TYR A 181 -1.71 6.12 11.47
C TYR A 181 -0.59 6.89 10.77
N VAL A 182 -0.34 6.50 9.53
CA VAL A 182 0.48 7.24 8.58
C VAL A 182 -0.42 7.65 7.43
N VAL A 183 -0.44 8.93 7.10
CA VAL A 183 -1.27 9.52 6.02
C VAL A 183 -0.35 10.10 4.93
N GLY A 184 -0.93 10.66 3.86
CA GLY A 184 -0.16 11.26 2.76
C GLY A 184 0.33 10.28 1.69
N GLU A 185 1.38 10.70 0.98
CA GLU A 185 2.02 9.90 -0.07
C GLU A 185 2.61 8.62 0.51
N HIS A 186 2.44 7.49 -0.19
CA HIS A 186 3.21 6.29 0.08
C HIS A 186 4.69 6.49 -0.31
N GLY A 187 5.54 6.75 0.69
CA GLY A 187 6.98 6.91 0.52
C GLY A 187 7.51 8.20 1.12
N ALA A 188 8.21 9.02 0.31
CA ALA A 188 8.96 10.16 0.82
C ALA A 188 8.08 11.27 1.40
N GLY A 189 6.85 11.41 0.87
CA GLY A 189 5.85 12.34 1.36
C GLY A 189 4.93 11.77 2.44
N MET A 190 5.26 10.67 3.11
CA MET A 190 4.39 10.14 4.16
C MET A 190 4.34 11.04 5.39
N VAL A 191 3.24 11.01 6.12
CA VAL A 191 3.00 11.84 7.31
C VAL A 191 2.64 10.93 8.49
N PRO A 192 3.61 10.61 9.36
CA PRO A 192 3.37 9.86 10.59
C PRO A 192 2.58 10.71 11.59
N LEU A 193 1.36 10.28 11.93
CA LEU A 193 0.49 11.00 12.86
C LEU A 193 0.77 10.56 14.31
N TRP A 194 1.80 11.14 14.93
CA TRP A 194 2.12 10.90 16.34
C TRP A 194 0.98 11.31 17.27
N SER A 195 0.20 12.34 16.91
CA SER A 195 -1.01 12.75 17.63
C SER A 195 -2.09 11.66 17.69
N SER A 196 -2.04 10.68 16.78
CA SER A 196 -3.00 9.57 16.71
C SER A 196 -2.58 8.34 17.53
N VAL A 197 -1.37 8.33 18.09
CA VAL A 197 -0.83 7.14 18.74
C VAL A 197 -1.55 6.85 20.05
N GLN A 198 -2.07 5.63 20.19
CA GLN A 198 -2.70 5.13 21.41
C GLN A 198 -2.10 3.78 21.77
N VAL A 199 -1.89 3.52 23.06
CA VAL A 199 -1.37 2.25 23.56
C VAL A 199 -2.36 1.66 24.56
N ALA A 200 -2.95 0.53 24.21
CA ALA A 200 -3.92 -0.16 25.04
C ALA A 200 -3.33 -0.50 26.41
N GLY A 201 -3.98 -0.02 27.47
CA GLY A 201 -3.55 -0.19 28.86
C GLY A 201 -2.46 0.79 29.33
N MET A 202 -2.08 1.79 28.53
CA MET A 202 -1.23 2.90 28.98
C MET A 202 -2.10 4.06 29.49
N PRO A 203 -1.89 4.57 30.71
CA PRO A 203 -2.60 5.75 31.20
C PRO A 203 -2.37 6.98 30.31
N GLU A 204 -3.41 7.81 30.14
CA GLU A 204 -3.36 8.97 29.24
C GLU A 204 -2.22 9.93 29.58
N LEU A 205 -2.00 10.25 30.86
CA LEU A 205 -0.90 11.11 31.29
C LEU A 205 0.48 10.56 30.91
N GLN A 206 0.66 9.24 30.97
CA GLN A 206 1.92 8.60 30.59
C GLN A 206 2.12 8.67 29.07
N ARG A 207 1.05 8.39 28.30
CA ARG A 207 1.04 8.53 26.84
C ARG A 207 1.36 9.97 26.44
N ASP A 208 0.69 10.94 27.03
CA ASP A 208 0.84 12.35 26.68
C ASP A 208 2.26 12.83 26.98
N HIS A 209 2.84 12.40 28.09
CA HIS A 209 4.24 12.68 28.39
C HIS A 209 5.20 12.09 27.35
N LEU A 210 4.99 10.83 26.94
CA LEU A 210 5.79 10.18 25.90
C LEU A 210 5.68 10.92 24.56
N LEU A 211 4.46 11.28 24.16
CA LEU A 211 4.20 12.00 22.92
C LEU A 211 4.79 13.41 22.97
N GLU A 212 4.66 14.12 24.08
CA GLU A 212 5.28 15.43 24.26
C GLU A 212 6.79 15.37 24.15
N GLN A 213 7.45 14.40 24.82
CA GLN A 213 8.89 14.22 24.70
C GLN A 213 9.28 13.94 23.25
N ARG A 214 8.52 13.08 22.56
CA ARG A 214 8.76 12.72 21.16
C ARG A 214 8.62 13.93 20.23
N LEU A 215 7.55 14.70 20.38
CA LEU A 215 7.23 15.86 19.55
C LEU A 215 8.14 17.05 19.85
N LYS A 216 8.61 17.22 21.09
CA LYS A 216 9.62 18.23 21.46
C LYS A 216 11.01 17.88 20.94
N ALA A 217 11.37 16.60 20.96
CA ALA A 217 12.69 16.17 20.55
C ALA A 217 12.91 16.36 19.04
N ILE A 218 11.87 16.19 18.23
CA ILE A 218 11.97 16.27 16.78
C ILE A 218 10.66 16.84 16.21
N PRO A 219 10.70 18.06 15.67
CA PRO A 219 9.55 18.65 14.99
C PRO A 219 9.13 17.80 13.79
N ALA A 220 7.82 17.65 13.56
CA ALA A 220 7.33 16.82 12.47
C ALA A 220 7.73 17.42 11.11
N GLU A 221 7.75 18.75 10.98
CA GLU A 221 8.16 19.47 9.77
C GLU A 221 9.58 19.14 9.28
N GLU A 222 10.48 18.66 10.15
CA GLU A 222 11.83 18.24 9.77
C GLU A 222 11.88 16.82 9.19
N PHE A 223 10.78 16.07 9.25
CA PHE A 223 10.70 14.69 8.81
C PHE A 223 11.19 14.47 7.37
N PRO A 224 10.79 15.25 6.34
CA PRO A 224 11.27 15.05 4.98
C PRO A 224 12.80 15.21 4.86
N ALA A 225 13.38 16.21 5.53
CA ALA A 225 14.82 16.43 5.51
C ALA A 225 15.58 15.30 6.22
N ARG A 226 15.08 14.85 7.37
CA ARG A 226 15.64 13.72 8.12
C ARG A 226 15.54 12.41 7.35
N LEU A 227 14.42 12.17 6.68
CA LEU A 227 14.25 10.99 5.83
C LEU A 227 15.21 11.03 4.64
N ALA A 228 15.37 12.18 3.98
CA ALA A 228 16.32 12.32 2.89
C ALA A 228 17.77 12.05 3.36
N GLU A 229 18.16 12.60 4.51
CA GLU A 229 19.50 12.37 5.07
C GLU A 229 19.71 10.92 5.50
N ALA A 230 18.73 10.32 6.17
CA ALA A 230 18.80 8.91 6.56
C ALA A 230 18.83 7.98 5.35
N THR A 231 18.11 8.33 4.27
CA THR A 231 18.15 7.59 3.00
C THR A 231 19.53 7.67 2.36
N LYS A 232 20.16 8.85 2.31
CA LYS A 232 21.53 9.01 1.81
C LYS A 232 22.50 8.14 2.60
N ARG A 233 22.43 8.20 3.94
CA ARG A 233 23.30 7.40 4.80
C ARG A 233 23.06 5.91 4.61
N PHE A 234 21.79 5.49 4.51
CA PHE A 234 21.42 4.11 4.19
C PHE A 234 22.04 3.65 2.87
N VAL A 235 21.92 4.43 1.79
CA VAL A 235 22.50 4.10 0.47
C VAL A 235 24.03 4.01 0.57
N THR A 236 24.67 4.91 1.31
CA THR A 236 26.12 4.84 1.56
C THR A 236 26.49 3.52 2.26
N VAL A 237 25.82 3.18 3.36
CA VAL A 237 26.08 1.94 4.11
C VAL A 237 25.80 0.69 3.28
N LEU A 238 24.75 0.71 2.44
CA LEU A 238 24.43 -0.41 1.55
C LEU A 238 25.51 -0.66 0.50
N ARG A 239 26.15 0.41 0.00
CA ARG A 239 27.23 0.35 -0.99
C ARG A 239 28.60 0.00 -0.35
N GLU A 240 28.77 0.25 0.94
CA GLU A 240 29.97 -0.09 1.70
C GLU A 240 29.94 -1.60 2.07
N ASP A 241 31.00 -2.33 1.75
CA ASP A 241 31.27 -3.74 2.15
C ASP A 241 30.56 -4.90 1.43
N GLY A 242 30.10 -4.72 0.20
CA GLY A 242 29.67 -5.83 -0.65
C GLY A 242 28.58 -6.70 -0.01
N GLN A 243 28.92 -7.92 0.44
CA GLN A 243 27.97 -8.86 1.05
C GLN A 243 27.48 -8.43 2.45
N GLU A 244 28.25 -7.64 3.20
CA GLU A 244 27.88 -7.21 4.56
C GLU A 244 27.06 -5.91 4.60
N GLY A 245 27.08 -5.13 3.50
CA GLY A 245 26.43 -3.82 3.42
C GLY A 245 24.93 -3.85 3.77
N LEU A 246 24.23 -4.92 3.38
CA LEU A 246 22.82 -5.09 3.70
C LEU A 246 22.57 -5.31 5.19
N ALA A 247 23.38 -6.15 5.85
CA ALA A 247 23.24 -6.40 7.29
C ALA A 247 23.51 -5.11 8.09
N ARG A 248 24.59 -4.40 7.75
CA ARG A 248 24.94 -3.11 8.35
C ARG A 248 23.87 -2.04 8.09
N ALA A 249 23.23 -2.08 6.92
CA ALA A 249 22.11 -1.18 6.62
C ALA A 249 20.90 -1.45 7.52
N TYR A 250 20.56 -2.70 7.80
CA TYR A 250 19.51 -3.03 8.78
C TYR A 250 19.89 -2.61 10.20
N GLU A 251 21.15 -2.82 10.62
CA GLU A 251 21.65 -2.34 11.92
C GLU A 251 21.53 -0.81 12.03
N TYR A 252 21.95 -0.08 11.00
CA TYR A 252 21.78 1.37 10.94
C TYR A 252 20.31 1.77 11.06
N ILE A 253 19.43 1.17 10.27
CA ILE A 253 17.99 1.46 10.31
C ILE A 253 17.42 1.20 11.70
N ASP A 254 17.85 0.14 12.37
CA ASP A 254 17.39 -0.19 13.72
C ASP A 254 17.75 0.86 14.79
N THR A 255 18.76 1.69 14.55
CA THR A 255 19.09 2.83 15.43
C THR A 255 18.20 4.06 15.24
N LEU A 256 17.44 4.12 14.15
CA LEU A 256 16.64 5.30 13.79
C LEU A 256 15.32 5.35 14.54
N ALA A 257 14.70 6.53 14.58
CA ALA A 257 13.36 6.71 15.14
C ALA A 257 12.29 5.90 14.35
N PRO A 258 11.19 5.46 15.00
CA PRO A 258 10.17 4.61 14.40
C PRO A 258 9.70 5.04 13.01
N GLU A 259 9.42 6.32 12.83
CA GLU A 259 8.89 6.84 11.56
C GLU A 259 9.89 6.76 10.40
N LEU A 260 11.20 6.84 10.68
CA LEU A 260 12.25 6.65 9.68
C LEU A 260 12.39 5.17 9.33
N ARG A 261 12.26 4.28 10.33
CA ARG A 261 12.30 2.82 10.11
C ARG A 261 11.16 2.36 9.23
N VAL A 262 9.96 2.94 9.37
CA VAL A 262 8.81 2.68 8.50
C VAL A 262 9.14 2.93 7.03
N ALA A 263 9.91 3.98 6.73
CA ALA A 263 10.29 4.33 5.36
C ALA A 263 11.41 3.43 4.82
N LEU A 264 12.43 3.22 5.66
CA LEU A 264 13.71 2.68 5.21
C LEU A 264 13.77 1.15 5.25
N LYS A 265 13.09 0.48 6.19
CA LYS A 265 13.08 -1.00 6.20
C LYS A 265 12.49 -1.59 4.92
N PRO A 266 11.32 -1.13 4.42
CA PRO A 266 10.77 -1.63 3.16
C PRO A 266 11.69 -1.36 1.97
N LEU A 267 12.37 -0.20 1.98
CA LEU A 267 13.35 0.16 0.98
C LEU A 267 14.56 -0.80 1.03
N ALA A 268 15.11 -1.08 2.22
CA ALA A 268 16.17 -2.07 2.40
C ALA A 268 15.75 -3.47 1.91
N THR A 269 14.53 -3.90 2.23
CA THR A 269 13.98 -5.17 1.74
C THR A 269 13.78 -5.16 0.22
N HIS A 270 13.46 -4.03 -0.39
CA HIS A 270 13.32 -3.91 -1.84
C HIS A 270 14.63 -4.21 -2.58
N TYR A 271 15.77 -3.82 -2.00
CA TYR A 271 17.12 -4.18 -2.49
C TYR A 271 17.52 -5.63 -2.21
N THR A 272 16.63 -6.43 -1.61
CA THR A 272 16.81 -7.87 -1.48
C THR A 272 15.92 -8.59 -2.50
N GLU A 273 16.34 -9.75 -2.96
CA GLU A 273 15.51 -10.60 -3.82
C GLU A 273 14.18 -11.01 -3.15
N ALA A 274 14.12 -10.96 -1.81
CA ALA A 274 12.90 -11.28 -1.07
C ALA A 274 11.76 -10.29 -1.37
N LYS A 275 12.08 -9.00 -1.58
CA LYS A 275 11.10 -7.90 -1.70
C LYS A 275 10.11 -7.90 -0.52
N THR A 276 9.11 -7.02 -0.55
CA THR A 276 8.10 -6.92 0.52
C THR A 276 6.84 -7.75 0.22
N ILE A 277 7.00 -8.93 -0.41
CA ILE A 277 5.87 -9.75 -0.91
C ILE A 277 4.89 -10.11 0.21
N VAL A 278 5.37 -10.81 1.24
CA VAL A 278 4.52 -11.31 2.34
C VAL A 278 3.88 -10.17 3.13
N GLY A 279 4.66 -9.14 3.44
CA GLY A 279 4.16 -7.99 4.19
C GLY A 279 3.08 -7.20 3.44
N THR A 280 3.24 -7.04 2.12
CA THR A 280 2.28 -6.35 1.26
C THR A 280 1.00 -7.18 1.11
N ALA A 281 1.13 -8.47 0.79
CA ALA A 281 -0.01 -9.37 0.68
C ALA A 281 -0.84 -9.43 1.98
N HIS A 282 -0.16 -9.56 3.12
CA HIS A 282 -0.84 -9.58 4.42
C HIS A 282 -1.55 -8.28 4.75
N ALA A 283 -0.95 -7.12 4.44
CA ALA A 283 -1.61 -5.82 4.63
C ALA A 283 -2.86 -5.69 3.74
N THR A 284 -2.82 -6.22 2.51
CA THR A 284 -3.99 -6.29 1.64
C THR A 284 -5.08 -7.20 2.24
N LEU A 285 -4.72 -8.40 2.70
CA LEU A 285 -5.65 -9.34 3.34
C LEU A 285 -6.31 -8.80 4.61
N ASP A 286 -5.59 -7.99 5.39
CA ASP A 286 -6.13 -7.31 6.56
C ASP A 286 -7.34 -6.42 6.17
N LEU A 287 -7.24 -5.67 5.06
CA LEU A 287 -8.36 -4.90 4.51
C LEU A 287 -9.49 -5.81 4.00
N ILE A 288 -9.16 -6.88 3.27
CA ILE A 288 -10.14 -7.81 2.69
C ILE A 288 -11.00 -8.45 3.78
N ARG A 289 -10.38 -8.92 4.87
CA ARG A 289 -11.07 -9.55 5.98
C ARG A 289 -12.07 -8.59 6.62
N TRP A 290 -11.72 -7.32 6.79
CA TRP A 290 -12.66 -6.33 7.31
C TRP A 290 -13.84 -6.09 6.40
N ILE A 291 -13.60 -6.01 5.09
CA ILE A 291 -14.66 -5.89 4.09
C ILE A 291 -15.60 -7.10 4.15
N LEU A 292 -15.05 -8.31 4.23
CA LEU A 292 -15.81 -9.56 4.31
C LEU A 292 -16.65 -9.71 5.57
N HIS A 293 -16.15 -9.24 6.73
CA HIS A 293 -16.90 -9.29 7.98
C HIS A 293 -18.05 -8.28 8.04
N GLY A 294 -18.17 -7.36 7.06
CA GLY A 294 -19.29 -6.42 6.96
C GLY A 294 -19.36 -5.39 8.09
N HIS A 295 -18.26 -5.19 8.82
CA HIS A 295 -18.18 -4.21 9.90
C HIS A 295 -17.54 -2.92 9.41
N ALA A 296 -18.11 -1.79 9.82
CA ALA A 296 -17.49 -0.50 9.64
C ALA A 296 -16.12 -0.48 10.34
N VAL A 297 -15.05 -0.19 9.59
CA VAL A 297 -13.69 -0.18 10.12
C VAL A 297 -13.01 1.15 9.84
N GLU A 298 -12.26 1.63 10.83
CA GLU A 298 -11.35 2.76 10.65
C GLU A 298 -10.01 2.29 10.09
N VAL A 299 -9.65 2.80 8.91
CA VAL A 299 -8.40 2.48 8.22
C VAL A 299 -7.75 3.73 7.66
N SER A 300 -6.45 3.66 7.35
CA SER A 300 -5.80 4.68 6.52
C SER A 300 -5.55 4.09 5.14
N VAL A 301 -6.10 4.69 4.09
CA VAL A 301 -5.94 4.22 2.70
C VAL A 301 -5.70 5.41 1.79
N GLN A 302 -5.00 5.20 0.67
CA GLN A 302 -4.95 6.20 -0.41
C GLN A 302 -6.35 6.32 -1.00
N TYR A 303 -6.85 7.54 -1.04
CA TYR A 303 -8.18 7.86 -1.54
C TYR A 303 -8.11 9.11 -2.41
N GLN A 304 -8.82 9.13 -3.53
CA GLN A 304 -8.88 10.30 -4.41
C GLN A 304 -9.78 11.38 -3.79
N HIS A 305 -9.20 12.50 -3.35
CA HIS A 305 -9.97 13.63 -2.84
C HIS A 305 -10.39 14.59 -3.97
N ARG A 306 -11.47 15.34 -3.77
CA ARG A 306 -12.05 16.36 -4.67
C ARG A 306 -12.45 17.64 -3.89
N GLY A 307 -11.54 18.13 -3.07
CA GLY A 307 -11.67 19.36 -2.29
C GLY A 307 -11.95 19.14 -0.80
N GLU A 308 -12.19 17.90 -0.36
CA GLU A 308 -12.39 17.61 1.05
C GLU A 308 -11.16 18.05 1.85
N ARG A 309 -11.36 19.02 2.75
CA ARG A 309 -10.30 19.62 3.58
C ARG A 309 -9.14 20.24 2.77
N GLY A 310 -9.43 20.68 1.54
CA GLY A 310 -8.45 21.26 0.63
C GLY A 310 -7.56 20.24 -0.07
N PHE A 311 -7.89 18.94 -0.01
CA PHE A 311 -7.20 17.90 -0.76
C PHE A 311 -7.87 17.61 -2.10
N GLU A 312 -7.12 17.54 -3.20
CA GLU A 312 -7.65 17.28 -4.56
C GLU A 312 -6.90 16.17 -5.30
N VAL A 313 -6.03 15.46 -4.59
CA VAL A 313 -5.18 14.39 -5.12
C VAL A 313 -5.49 13.06 -4.42
N PRO A 314 -5.09 11.91 -4.98
CA PRO A 314 -4.97 10.67 -4.22
C PRO A 314 -4.05 10.90 -3.01
N PHE A 315 -4.60 10.81 -1.81
CA PHE A 315 -3.88 11.10 -0.58
C PHE A 315 -4.26 10.06 0.47
N GLY A 316 -3.26 9.49 1.15
CA GLY A 316 -3.49 8.59 2.29
C GLY A 316 -4.28 9.31 3.36
N ALA A 317 -5.45 8.82 3.74
CA ALA A 317 -6.30 9.46 4.74
C ALA A 317 -7.02 8.42 5.59
N ARG A 318 -7.33 8.82 6.83
CA ARG A 318 -8.17 8.04 7.73
C ARG A 318 -9.61 8.08 7.25
N VAL A 319 -10.21 6.91 7.07
CA VAL A 319 -11.56 6.73 6.56
C VAL A 319 -12.30 5.66 7.37
N ILE A 320 -13.63 5.74 7.36
CA ILE A 320 -14.51 4.63 7.72
C ILE A 320 -14.91 3.90 6.45
N MET A 321 -14.69 2.59 6.44
CA MET A 321 -15.09 1.70 5.37
C MET A 321 -16.16 0.71 5.81
N ALA A 322 -17.22 0.58 5.01
CA ALA A 322 -18.21 -0.49 5.09
C ALA A 322 -18.61 -0.90 3.66
N GLY A 323 -17.89 -1.87 3.09
CA GLY A 323 -17.99 -2.23 1.66
C GLY A 323 -17.36 -1.20 0.69
N LYS A 324 -17.41 0.09 1.03
CA LYS A 324 -16.78 1.22 0.33
C LYS A 324 -16.38 2.31 1.31
N VAL A 325 -15.72 3.36 0.84
CA VAL A 325 -15.43 4.55 1.67
C VAL A 325 -16.72 5.31 1.96
N GLU A 326 -17.14 5.34 3.23
CA GLU A 326 -18.38 6.02 3.64
C GLU A 326 -18.10 7.40 4.26
N GLN A 327 -16.98 7.54 4.97
CA GLN A 327 -16.67 8.76 5.70
C GLN A 327 -15.17 9.02 5.76
N LEU A 328 -14.78 10.28 5.54
CA LEU A 328 -13.43 10.77 5.86
C LEU A 328 -13.39 11.19 7.34
N LEU A 329 -12.43 10.66 8.11
CA LEU A 329 -12.33 10.98 9.54
C LEU A 329 -11.67 12.34 9.80
N PRO A 330 -12.16 13.12 10.77
CA PRO A 330 -11.71 14.49 11.03
C PRO A 330 -10.21 14.64 11.30
N THR A 331 -9.70 15.83 11.02
CA THR A 331 -8.28 16.19 11.21
C THR A 331 -8.06 17.19 12.35
N GLU A 332 -9.09 17.57 13.11
CA GLU A 332 -8.96 18.63 14.14
C GLU A 332 -8.04 18.24 15.30
N LYS A 333 -7.79 16.93 15.49
CA LYS A 333 -6.87 16.42 16.51
C LYS A 333 -5.41 16.42 16.06
N TYR A 334 -5.14 16.73 14.79
CA TYR A 334 -3.77 16.77 14.27
C TYR A 334 -3.08 18.07 14.68
N THR A 335 -1.79 17.97 14.94
CA THR A 335 -0.96 19.13 15.28
C THR A 335 -0.77 20.03 14.07
N SER A 336 -0.44 21.30 14.29
CA SER A 336 -0.13 22.25 13.20
C SER A 336 1.04 21.76 12.33
N ALA A 337 2.01 21.07 12.93
CA ALA A 337 3.15 20.49 12.22
C ALA A 337 2.74 19.33 11.29
N GLU A 338 1.87 18.42 11.77
CA GLU A 338 1.31 17.35 10.95
C GLU A 338 0.48 17.92 9.79
N LEU A 339 -0.34 18.94 10.04
CA LEU A 339 -1.13 19.61 8.99
C LEU A 339 -0.24 20.27 7.93
N ALA A 340 0.87 20.90 8.33
CA ALA A 340 1.84 21.47 7.40
C ALA A 340 2.52 20.40 6.53
N LEU A 341 2.92 19.26 7.13
CA LEU A 341 3.43 18.12 6.38
C LEU A 341 2.42 17.56 5.38
N MET A 342 1.14 17.47 5.76
CA MET A 342 0.08 17.02 4.86
C MET A 342 -0.06 17.94 3.64
N ALA A 343 0.02 19.26 3.85
CA ALA A 343 -0.01 20.23 2.76
C ALA A 343 1.20 20.07 1.80
N LEU A 344 2.41 19.89 2.36
CA LEU A 344 3.63 19.65 1.57
C LEU A 344 3.53 18.35 0.75
N SER A 345 3.07 17.27 1.40
CA SER A 345 2.87 15.96 0.79
C SER A 345 1.89 16.02 -0.39
N GLN A 346 0.74 16.69 -0.20
CA GLN A 346 -0.20 16.93 -1.28
C GLN A 346 0.45 17.67 -2.46
N GLY A 347 1.21 18.74 -2.19
CA GLY A 347 1.89 19.52 -3.23
C GLY A 347 2.83 18.65 -4.07
N THR A 348 3.55 17.74 -3.41
CA THR A 348 4.45 16.79 -4.07
C THR A 348 3.70 15.77 -4.92
N ILE A 349 2.59 15.22 -4.42
CA ILE A 349 1.73 14.31 -5.19
C ILE A 349 1.17 15.03 -6.42
N ARG A 350 0.70 16.27 -6.27
CA ARG A 350 0.15 17.07 -7.37
C ARG A 350 1.19 17.27 -8.48
N ALA A 351 2.39 17.71 -8.12
CA ALA A 351 3.49 17.88 -9.07
C ALA A 351 3.83 16.59 -9.82
N LYS A 352 3.87 15.45 -9.11
CA LYS A 352 4.07 14.12 -9.71
C LYS A 352 2.96 13.76 -10.68
N LEU A 353 1.70 13.94 -10.30
CA LEU A 353 0.57 13.63 -11.18
C LEU A 353 0.53 14.54 -12.41
N ASP A 354 0.81 15.83 -12.27
CA ASP A 354 0.87 16.76 -13.41
C ASP A 354 1.95 16.33 -14.42
N GLN A 355 3.08 15.84 -13.92
CA GLN A 355 4.15 15.28 -14.74
C GLN A 355 3.75 13.94 -15.38
N TRP A 356 3.23 12.99 -14.60
CA TRP A 356 2.92 11.62 -15.05
C TRP A 356 1.71 11.57 -15.99
N CYS A 357 0.70 12.39 -15.76
CA CYS A 357 -0.51 12.47 -16.57
C CYS A 357 -0.38 13.49 -17.73
N GLY A 358 0.80 14.07 -17.96
CA GLY A 358 1.07 14.96 -19.10
C GLY A 358 0.39 16.33 -19.06
N ARG A 359 -0.02 16.81 -17.88
CA ARG A 359 -0.60 18.17 -17.69
C ARG A 359 0.45 19.26 -17.50
N GLY A 360 1.73 18.90 -17.40
CA GLY A 360 2.85 19.82 -17.12
C GLY A 360 3.46 20.58 -18.31
N ASN A 361 2.92 20.49 -19.53
CA ASN A 361 3.39 21.27 -20.70
C ASN A 361 2.20 21.78 -21.54
N ALA A 362 1.37 22.64 -20.94
CA ALA A 362 0.38 23.44 -21.65
C ALA A 362 0.68 24.93 -21.50
#